data_AF-A0A8T4QBL1-F1
#
_entry.id   AF-A0A8T4QBL1-F1
#
_cell.length_a   1.000
_cell.length_b   1.000
_cell.length_c   1.000
_cell.angle_alpha   90.00
_cell.angle_beta   90.00
_cell.angle_gamma   90.00
#
_symmetry.space_group_name_H-M   'P 1'
#
loop_
_entity.id
_entity.type
_entity.pdbx_description
1 polymer ?
#
loop_
_entity_poly.entity_id
_entity_poly.type
_entity_poly.pdbx_seq_one_letter_code
_entity_poly.pdbx_strand_id
1 'polypeptide(L)'
;MGKKSSKAEQKEELPPQFASLPKDVQDKLKGIKEKLEKFQKQVTEKFGKYIVGITLLPPKAAIQQMMQPLSPGEQPQPPQIPEEEKDKINILILVDDSDSSKMPKAELKEKLTTIIAETAKAIDGNMVTETVILSELWQGCFDGKYDLLATIAMGAPVFDTGMMQAIKISEIHKNMVLKKFEKYILAYVLAGSLVQGRATPTSDIDVWIVIDDTDVKKMTRAELKDKLRAIIIGMGMEAGEMIGVRNKINIQVYILTDFWDSLREANPVIFTLLRDGVPFYDRGIFMPWKHLLKMGKIKPSAEAIDMFLGSGEQVIRRVKAKLNEIGMEDVYYSMLTPSQAALMLYGVAPPTPKETPQVMMDVFVKKEKLLEEKFVKILQHSVETRKGIEHGDIKELSGKEIDQMLDDGDKFLKRIKRLFTQIEKMREKQDMAHLYDTLTMVVRDALRAEGREKVKEDKLLEEFDDEFISTGKLPKAFMKTVRELYKAKEDSDRNELSKVDLETVHRDASQVIRQLIEYVQRKRSRELERVRIRVRHGTKHGEVLVLGEQAFIIYDIDAEQKEVSAAKVGKDGGLGKVEQSSLEDMEKAMGDFHPTQRVSIRNRLIEDLKKVFGEEMEILLN
;
A
#
# COMPACT_ATOMS: atom_id res chain seq x y z
N MET A 1 18.33 -24.62 18.21
CA MET A 1 17.95 -25.93 17.64
C MET A 1 17.91 -25.81 16.12
N GLY A 2 19.02 -26.13 15.45
CA GLY A 2 19.14 -26.04 13.99
C GLY A 2 18.59 -27.29 13.32
N LYS A 3 17.54 -27.14 12.51
CA LYS A 3 17.07 -28.20 11.62
C LYS A 3 18.06 -28.35 10.46
N LYS A 4 18.80 -29.46 10.45
CA LYS A 4 19.54 -29.97 9.31
C LYS A 4 18.55 -30.16 8.15
N SER A 5 18.72 -29.39 7.07
CA SER A 5 18.07 -29.67 5.80
C SER A 5 18.65 -30.96 5.24
N SER A 6 17.80 -31.97 5.08
CA SER A 6 18.13 -33.27 4.50
C SER A 6 18.55 -33.09 3.03
N LYS A 7 19.74 -33.60 2.68
CA LYS A 7 20.10 -33.89 1.28
C LYS A 7 18.98 -34.75 0.69
N ALA A 8 18.20 -34.17 -0.21
CA ALA A 8 17.32 -34.94 -1.07
C ALA A 8 18.21 -35.71 -2.05
N GLU A 9 18.40 -37.00 -1.78
CA GLU A 9 18.89 -37.94 -2.78
C GLU A 9 17.86 -37.97 -3.92
N GLN A 10 18.15 -37.25 -5.01
CA GLN A 10 17.46 -37.47 -6.27
C GLN A 10 17.83 -38.85 -6.76
N LYS A 11 16.90 -39.81 -6.69
CA LYS A 11 16.95 -41.01 -7.50
C LYS A 11 16.90 -40.56 -8.96
N GLU A 12 18.04 -40.55 -9.63
CA GLU A 12 18.13 -40.25 -11.07
C GLU A 12 17.56 -41.44 -11.86
N GLU A 13 16.29 -41.32 -12.26
CA GLU A 13 15.82 -41.95 -13.47
C GLU A 13 16.57 -41.36 -14.68
N LEU A 14 16.83 -42.17 -15.70
CA LEU A 14 17.45 -41.74 -16.95
C LEU A 14 16.72 -40.50 -17.50
N PRO A 15 17.41 -39.49 -18.06
CA PRO A 15 16.75 -38.31 -18.62
C PRO A 15 15.66 -38.73 -19.61
N PRO A 16 14.52 -38.00 -19.71
CA PRO A 16 13.33 -38.42 -20.49
C PRO A 16 13.63 -38.78 -21.95
N GLN A 17 14.70 -38.21 -22.48
CA GLN A 17 15.20 -38.38 -23.85
C GLN A 17 15.76 -39.80 -24.11
N PHE A 18 16.12 -40.56 -23.07
CA PHE A 18 16.68 -41.92 -23.16
C PHE A 18 15.65 -43.02 -22.85
N ALA A 19 14.45 -42.66 -22.37
CA ALA A 19 13.40 -43.62 -22.01
C ALA A 19 12.73 -44.29 -23.23
N SER A 20 12.90 -43.73 -24.42
CA SER A 20 12.36 -44.22 -25.70
C SER A 20 13.29 -45.19 -26.46
N LEU A 21 14.48 -45.47 -25.93
CA LEU A 21 15.49 -46.31 -26.60
C LEU A 21 15.23 -47.82 -26.39
N PRO A 22 15.59 -48.68 -27.37
CA PRO A 22 15.52 -50.14 -27.26
C PRO A 22 16.21 -50.70 -26.00
N LYS A 23 15.71 -51.81 -25.46
CA LYS A 23 16.08 -52.36 -24.14
C LYS A 23 17.56 -52.78 -24.06
N ASP A 24 18.11 -53.27 -25.16
CA ASP A 24 19.54 -53.58 -25.38
C ASP A 24 20.44 -52.34 -25.32
N VAL A 25 19.96 -51.19 -25.80
CA VAL A 25 20.64 -49.91 -25.70
C VAL A 25 20.57 -49.37 -24.26
N GLN A 26 19.45 -49.55 -23.57
CA GLN A 26 19.29 -49.17 -22.16
C GLN A 26 20.24 -49.93 -21.24
N ASP A 27 20.41 -51.23 -21.44
CA ASP A 27 21.31 -52.05 -20.61
C ASP A 27 22.79 -51.76 -20.89
N LYS A 28 23.17 -51.46 -22.14
CA LYS A 28 24.50 -50.92 -22.47
C LYS A 28 24.76 -49.57 -21.80
N LEU A 29 23.78 -48.67 -21.81
CA LEU A 29 23.88 -47.36 -21.18
C LEU A 29 24.02 -47.44 -19.65
N LYS A 30 23.36 -48.41 -19.00
CA LYS A 30 23.53 -48.67 -17.55
C LYS A 30 24.94 -49.12 -17.20
N GLY A 31 25.50 -50.08 -17.96
CA GLY A 31 26.87 -50.55 -17.75
C GLY A 31 27.92 -49.46 -18.00
N ILE A 32 27.66 -48.55 -18.95
CA ILE A 32 28.50 -47.36 -19.17
C ILE A 32 28.36 -46.38 -17.99
N LYS A 33 27.15 -46.15 -17.47
CA LYS A 33 26.89 -45.24 -16.34
C LYS A 33 27.69 -45.64 -15.09
N GLU A 34 27.67 -46.91 -14.70
CA GLU A 34 28.43 -47.38 -13.52
C GLU A 34 29.94 -47.17 -13.66
N LYS A 35 30.48 -47.43 -14.86
CA LYS A 35 31.91 -47.22 -15.15
C LYS A 35 32.25 -45.73 -15.13
N LEU A 36 31.39 -44.87 -15.70
CA LEU A 36 31.55 -43.42 -15.70
C LEU A 36 31.50 -42.84 -14.28
N GLU A 37 30.60 -43.32 -13.43
CA GLU A 37 30.54 -42.90 -12.01
C GLU A 37 31.80 -43.29 -11.25
N LYS A 38 32.32 -44.51 -11.48
CA LYS A 38 33.60 -44.94 -10.89
C LYS A 38 34.76 -44.06 -11.36
N PHE A 39 34.82 -43.77 -12.65
CA PHE A 39 35.82 -42.88 -13.24
C PHE A 39 35.71 -41.46 -12.66
N GLN A 40 34.52 -40.89 -12.67
CA GLN A 40 34.22 -39.58 -12.11
C GLN A 40 34.68 -39.47 -10.65
N LYS A 41 34.37 -40.46 -9.80
CA LYS A 41 34.85 -40.50 -8.41
C LYS A 41 36.37 -40.52 -8.30
N GLN A 42 37.05 -41.41 -9.02
CA GLN A 42 38.52 -41.53 -8.93
C GLN A 42 39.26 -40.28 -9.41
N VAL A 43 38.77 -39.65 -10.49
CA VAL A 43 39.42 -38.44 -11.01
C VAL A 43 39.10 -37.23 -10.12
N THR A 44 37.87 -37.09 -9.63
CA THR A 44 37.49 -35.99 -8.72
C THR A 44 38.11 -36.12 -7.32
N GLU A 45 38.39 -37.33 -6.82
CA GLU A 45 39.15 -37.51 -5.57
C GLU A 45 40.59 -36.98 -5.70
N LYS A 46 41.24 -37.20 -6.85
CA LYS A 46 42.61 -36.75 -7.10
C LYS A 46 42.71 -35.27 -7.50
N PHE A 47 41.77 -34.78 -8.31
CA PHE A 47 41.86 -33.48 -8.98
C PHE A 47 40.59 -32.63 -8.84
N GLY A 48 39.68 -32.94 -7.93
CA GLY A 48 38.35 -32.33 -7.86
C GLY A 48 38.32 -30.81 -7.69
N LYS A 49 39.39 -30.20 -7.14
CA LYS A 49 39.53 -28.73 -7.11
C LYS A 49 39.61 -28.12 -8.51
N TYR A 50 40.19 -28.85 -9.47
CA TYR A 50 40.54 -28.35 -10.81
C TYR A 50 39.60 -28.85 -11.90
N ILE A 51 38.93 -29.98 -11.70
CA ILE A 51 37.95 -30.46 -12.69
C ILE A 51 36.71 -29.57 -12.62
N VAL A 52 36.37 -28.91 -13.74
CA VAL A 52 35.14 -28.12 -13.86
C VAL A 52 34.06 -28.84 -14.65
N GLY A 53 34.43 -29.87 -15.41
CA GLY A 53 33.48 -30.69 -16.15
C GLY A 53 34.02 -32.04 -16.59
N ILE A 54 33.16 -33.05 -16.60
CA ILE A 54 33.37 -34.34 -17.26
C ILE A 54 32.13 -34.61 -18.09
N THR A 55 32.28 -34.92 -19.37
CA THR A 55 31.15 -35.20 -20.27
C THR A 55 31.41 -36.44 -21.10
N LEU A 56 30.37 -37.24 -21.28
CA LEU A 56 30.35 -38.37 -22.21
C LEU A 56 30.07 -37.80 -23.60
N LEU A 57 30.99 -38.02 -24.53
CA LEU A 57 30.84 -37.60 -25.91
C LEU A 57 30.19 -38.69 -26.77
N PRO A 58 29.41 -38.32 -27.80
CA PRO A 58 29.03 -39.26 -28.85
C PRO A 58 30.25 -39.87 -29.56
N PRO A 59 30.07 -40.95 -30.34
CA PRO A 59 31.11 -41.48 -31.23
C PRO A 59 31.68 -40.38 -32.14
N LYS A 60 33.00 -40.42 -32.42
CA LYS A 60 33.67 -39.34 -33.17
C LYS A 60 33.12 -39.19 -34.58
N ALA A 61 32.81 -40.31 -35.24
CA ALA A 61 32.13 -40.29 -36.54
C ALA A 61 30.75 -39.62 -36.48
N ALA A 62 30.01 -39.78 -35.38
CA ALA A 62 28.72 -39.11 -35.20
C ALA A 62 28.90 -37.59 -35.02
N ILE A 63 29.88 -37.16 -34.23
CA ILE A 63 30.22 -35.73 -34.07
C ILE A 63 30.61 -35.14 -35.43
N GLN A 64 31.47 -35.82 -36.19
CA GLN A 64 31.94 -35.34 -37.49
C GLN A 64 30.83 -35.23 -38.53
N GLN A 65 29.87 -36.15 -38.54
CA GLN A 65 28.70 -36.07 -39.43
C GLN A 65 27.70 -35.00 -38.98
N MET A 66 27.50 -34.82 -37.67
CA MET A 66 26.61 -33.79 -37.12
C MET A 66 27.16 -32.36 -37.28
N MET A 67 28.48 -32.19 -37.38
CA MET A 67 29.12 -30.90 -37.64
C MET A 67 29.17 -30.52 -39.13
N GLN A 68 28.77 -31.41 -40.04
CA GLN A 68 28.70 -31.08 -41.46
C GLN A 68 27.50 -30.15 -41.74
N PRO A 69 27.72 -29.04 -42.47
CA PRO A 69 26.62 -28.16 -42.86
C PRO A 69 25.67 -28.90 -43.80
N LEU A 70 24.40 -28.97 -43.43
CA LEU A 70 23.35 -29.54 -44.27
C LEU A 70 23.07 -28.62 -45.46
N SER A 71 22.88 -29.20 -46.64
CA SER A 71 22.42 -28.44 -47.81
C SER A 71 21.00 -27.92 -47.59
N PRO A 72 20.60 -26.78 -48.20
CA PRO A 72 19.24 -26.28 -48.09
C PRO A 72 18.21 -27.33 -48.52
N GLY A 73 17.39 -27.82 -47.58
CA GLY A 73 16.35 -28.84 -47.81
C GLY A 73 16.75 -30.28 -47.45
N GLU A 74 17.98 -30.51 -47.00
CA GLU A 74 18.49 -31.83 -46.61
C GLU A 74 18.11 -32.17 -45.15
N GLN A 75 17.56 -33.36 -44.91
CA GLN A 75 17.23 -33.81 -43.56
C GLN A 75 18.44 -34.51 -42.91
N PRO A 76 18.65 -34.37 -41.58
CA PRO A 76 19.75 -35.05 -40.90
C PRO A 76 19.61 -36.57 -41.05
N GLN A 77 20.62 -37.22 -41.62
CA GLN A 77 20.67 -38.69 -41.67
C GLN A 77 21.18 -39.24 -40.33
N PRO A 78 20.73 -40.44 -39.90
CA PRO A 78 21.27 -41.10 -38.72
C PRO A 78 22.78 -41.33 -38.88
N PRO A 79 23.59 -41.06 -37.84
CA PRO A 79 25.03 -41.13 -37.98
C PRO A 79 25.51 -42.57 -38.26
N GLN A 80 26.31 -42.74 -39.31
CA GLN A 80 26.97 -44.01 -39.61
C GLN A 80 28.22 -44.15 -38.75
N ILE A 81 28.16 -45.02 -37.74
CA ILE A 81 29.25 -45.24 -36.79
C ILE A 81 30.09 -46.46 -37.23
N PRO A 82 31.40 -46.29 -37.50
CA PRO A 82 32.31 -47.39 -37.79
C PRO A 82 32.28 -48.46 -36.69
N GLU A 83 32.42 -49.73 -37.06
CA GLU A 83 32.30 -50.85 -36.11
C GLU A 83 33.33 -50.76 -34.96
N GLU A 84 34.51 -50.23 -35.25
CA GLU A 84 35.61 -49.98 -34.31
C GLU A 84 35.33 -48.85 -33.29
N GLU A 85 34.30 -48.02 -33.52
CA GLU A 85 33.90 -46.94 -32.61
C GLU A 85 32.67 -47.31 -31.76
N LYS A 86 31.95 -48.39 -32.10
CA LYS A 86 30.69 -48.76 -31.43
C LYS A 86 30.88 -49.09 -29.94
N ASP A 87 32.04 -49.62 -29.58
CA ASP A 87 32.33 -50.03 -28.20
C ASP A 87 33.16 -49.00 -27.42
N LYS A 88 33.61 -47.91 -28.05
CA LYS A 88 34.43 -46.86 -27.41
C LYS A 88 33.57 -45.93 -26.55
N ILE A 89 34.06 -45.61 -25.36
CA ILE A 89 33.44 -44.65 -24.44
C ILE A 89 34.28 -43.37 -24.48
N ASN A 90 33.88 -42.40 -25.30
CA ASN A 90 34.61 -41.13 -25.45
C ASN A 90 34.25 -40.17 -24.32
N ILE A 91 35.24 -39.68 -23.57
CA ILE A 91 35.03 -38.83 -22.39
C ILE A 91 35.88 -37.58 -22.54
N LEU A 92 35.28 -36.40 -22.40
CA LEU A 92 36.01 -35.14 -22.33
C LEU A 92 36.04 -34.62 -20.89
N ILE A 93 37.22 -34.21 -20.44
CA ILE A 93 37.47 -33.65 -19.12
C ILE A 93 37.93 -32.21 -19.28
N LEU A 94 37.17 -31.28 -18.73
CA LEU A 94 37.51 -29.86 -18.70
C LEU A 94 38.15 -29.52 -17.35
N VAL A 95 39.36 -28.97 -17.39
CA VAL A 95 40.18 -28.66 -16.21
C VAL A 95 40.46 -27.16 -16.15
N ASP A 96 40.17 -26.55 -15.00
CA ASP A 96 40.54 -25.17 -14.69
C ASP A 96 42.03 -25.06 -14.34
N ASP A 97 42.75 -24.31 -15.18
CA ASP A 97 44.18 -24.04 -15.03
C ASP A 97 44.48 -22.63 -14.51
N SER A 98 43.49 -21.89 -14.01
CA SER A 98 43.62 -20.49 -13.58
C SER A 98 44.65 -20.28 -12.46
N ASP A 99 44.75 -21.24 -11.52
CA ASP A 99 45.70 -21.21 -10.40
C ASP A 99 47.09 -21.80 -10.75
N SER A 100 47.29 -22.31 -11.98
CA SER A 100 48.53 -23.00 -12.35
C SER A 100 49.64 -22.03 -12.75
N SER A 101 50.55 -21.77 -11.82
CA SER A 101 51.78 -20.96 -12.03
C SER A 101 53.08 -21.77 -11.99
N LYS A 102 53.02 -23.04 -11.60
CA LYS A 102 54.21 -23.86 -11.29
C LYS A 102 54.87 -24.52 -12.50
N MET A 103 54.17 -24.64 -13.62
CA MET A 103 54.68 -25.23 -14.86
C MET A 103 53.96 -24.67 -16.09
N PRO A 104 54.55 -24.77 -17.29
CA PRO A 104 53.89 -24.41 -18.54
C PRO A 104 52.59 -25.17 -18.74
N LYS A 105 51.60 -24.51 -19.36
CA LYS A 105 50.26 -25.07 -19.59
C LYS A 105 50.26 -26.35 -20.45
N ALA A 106 51.15 -26.42 -21.43
CA ALA A 106 51.32 -27.63 -22.26
C ALA A 106 51.80 -28.83 -21.43
N GLU A 107 52.76 -28.61 -20.53
CA GLU A 107 53.28 -29.65 -19.63
C GLU A 107 52.22 -30.09 -18.62
N LEU A 108 51.45 -29.14 -18.08
CA LEU A 108 50.30 -29.45 -17.21
C LEU A 108 49.29 -30.34 -17.93
N LYS A 109 48.91 -29.96 -19.16
CA LYS A 109 47.95 -30.71 -19.98
C LYS A 109 48.46 -32.13 -20.24
N GLU A 110 49.72 -32.31 -20.63
CA GLU A 110 50.30 -33.62 -20.93
C GLU A 110 50.30 -34.54 -19.69
N LYS A 111 50.70 -34.02 -18.52
CA LYS A 111 50.66 -34.76 -17.26
C LYS A 111 49.24 -35.17 -16.86
N LEU A 112 48.29 -34.23 -16.92
CA LEU A 112 46.89 -34.52 -16.62
C LEU A 112 46.31 -35.54 -17.59
N THR A 113 46.58 -35.38 -18.89
CA THR A 113 46.14 -36.33 -19.93
C THR A 113 46.64 -37.73 -19.63
N THR A 114 47.93 -37.88 -19.30
CA THR A 114 48.53 -39.18 -18.99
C THR A 114 47.88 -39.83 -17.77
N ILE A 115 47.77 -39.11 -16.65
CA ILE A 115 47.21 -39.65 -15.40
C ILE A 115 45.72 -40.00 -15.55
N ILE A 116 44.96 -39.16 -16.25
CA ILE A 116 43.52 -39.38 -16.49
C ILE A 116 43.32 -40.57 -17.43
N ALA A 117 44.11 -40.69 -18.50
CA ALA A 117 44.04 -41.82 -19.43
C ALA A 117 44.41 -43.15 -18.76
N GLU A 118 45.43 -43.18 -17.90
CA GLU A 118 45.79 -44.36 -17.11
C GLU A 118 44.66 -44.75 -16.14
N THR A 119 44.04 -43.76 -15.49
CA THR A 119 42.89 -43.98 -14.59
C THR A 119 41.70 -44.56 -15.34
N ALA A 120 41.39 -44.05 -16.54
CA ALA A 120 40.33 -44.56 -17.40
C ALA A 120 40.61 -46.00 -17.86
N LYS A 121 41.83 -46.27 -18.35
CA LYS A 121 42.23 -47.59 -18.85
C LYS A 121 42.20 -48.67 -17.76
N ALA A 122 42.48 -48.29 -16.50
CA ALA A 122 42.38 -49.20 -15.35
C ALA A 122 40.92 -49.57 -15.00
N ILE A 123 39.94 -48.77 -15.43
CA ILE A 123 38.51 -49.04 -15.24
C ILE A 123 37.95 -49.82 -16.42
N ASP A 124 38.23 -49.38 -17.64
CA ASP A 124 37.82 -50.03 -18.88
C ASP A 124 38.76 -49.64 -20.03
N GLY A 125 39.29 -50.64 -20.75
CA GLY A 125 40.16 -50.43 -21.91
C GLY A 125 39.49 -49.71 -23.09
N ASN A 126 38.15 -49.67 -23.12
CA ASN A 126 37.37 -48.98 -24.14
C ASN A 126 37.13 -47.49 -23.83
N MET A 127 37.52 -47.00 -22.65
CA MET A 127 37.43 -45.58 -22.33
C MET A 127 38.54 -44.78 -23.02
N VAL A 128 38.13 -43.77 -23.78
CA VAL A 128 39.01 -42.85 -24.49
C VAL A 128 38.80 -41.45 -23.93
N THR A 129 39.81 -40.93 -23.23
CA THR A 129 39.73 -39.63 -22.56
C THR A 129 40.41 -38.53 -23.35
N GLU A 130 39.77 -37.37 -23.43
CA GLU A 130 40.33 -36.12 -23.94
C GLU A 130 40.35 -35.07 -22.83
N THR A 131 41.54 -34.65 -22.43
CA THR A 131 41.71 -33.62 -21.41
C THR A 131 41.90 -32.26 -22.07
N VAL A 132 41.02 -31.31 -21.76
CA VAL A 132 41.04 -29.93 -22.22
C VAL A 132 41.25 -29.02 -21.03
N ILE A 133 42.19 -28.08 -21.13
CA ILE A 133 42.36 -27.03 -20.12
C ILE A 133 41.54 -25.80 -20.50
N LEU A 134 40.99 -25.12 -19.49
CA LEU A 134 40.03 -24.04 -19.69
C LEU A 134 40.60 -22.88 -20.50
N SER A 135 41.87 -22.53 -20.28
CA SER A 135 42.52 -21.48 -21.05
C SER A 135 42.74 -21.81 -22.53
N GLU A 136 42.91 -23.09 -22.88
CA GLU A 136 42.98 -23.54 -24.28
C GLU A 136 41.62 -23.40 -24.95
N LEU A 137 40.55 -23.78 -24.26
CA LEU A 137 39.18 -23.60 -24.73
C LEU A 137 38.87 -22.12 -25.01
N TRP A 138 39.20 -21.24 -24.06
CA TRP A 138 39.02 -19.80 -24.21
C TRP A 138 39.91 -19.20 -25.31
N GLN A 139 41.15 -19.66 -25.44
CA GLN A 139 42.02 -19.22 -26.54
C GLN A 139 41.44 -19.61 -27.90
N GLY A 140 40.89 -20.81 -28.03
CA GLY A 140 40.17 -21.22 -29.25
C GLY A 140 39.04 -20.26 -29.59
N CYS A 141 38.24 -19.86 -28.60
CA CYS A 141 37.16 -18.88 -28.78
C CYS A 141 37.68 -17.52 -29.26
N PHE A 142 38.78 -17.02 -28.68
CA PHE A 142 39.41 -15.76 -29.11
C PHE A 142 40.01 -15.83 -30.52
N ASP A 143 40.45 -17.01 -30.94
CA ASP A 143 40.99 -17.26 -32.27
C ASP A 143 39.91 -17.60 -33.32
N GLY A 144 38.63 -17.60 -32.93
CA GLY A 144 37.50 -17.93 -33.81
C GLY A 144 37.35 -19.43 -34.10
N LYS A 145 37.94 -20.30 -33.27
CA LYS A 145 37.86 -21.77 -33.37
C LYS A 145 36.86 -22.30 -32.34
N TYR A 146 35.68 -22.71 -32.80
CA TYR A 146 34.55 -23.07 -31.94
C TYR A 146 34.27 -24.58 -31.84
N ASP A 147 35.11 -25.43 -32.45
CA ASP A 147 34.88 -26.88 -32.53
C ASP A 147 34.77 -27.55 -31.14
N LEU A 148 35.58 -27.10 -30.18
CA LEU A 148 35.53 -27.61 -28.81
C LEU A 148 34.24 -27.22 -28.09
N LEU A 149 33.69 -26.02 -28.34
CA LEU A 149 32.40 -25.61 -27.77
C LEU A 149 31.27 -26.49 -28.31
N ALA A 150 31.25 -26.73 -29.63
CA ALA A 150 30.28 -27.61 -30.26
C ALA A 150 30.37 -29.04 -29.72
N THR A 151 31.59 -29.56 -29.57
CA THR A 151 31.85 -30.88 -28.99
C THR A 151 31.33 -31.00 -27.56
N ILE A 152 31.62 -30.02 -26.70
CA ILE A 152 31.14 -29.97 -25.32
C ILE A 152 29.61 -29.90 -25.26
N ALA A 153 28.98 -29.10 -26.12
CA ALA A 153 27.53 -28.94 -26.16
C ALA A 153 26.79 -30.23 -26.57
N MET A 154 27.38 -31.06 -27.42
CA MET A 154 26.84 -32.38 -27.80
C MET A 154 27.01 -33.44 -26.70
N GLY A 155 27.92 -33.22 -25.76
CA GLY A 155 28.17 -34.16 -24.67
C GLY A 155 27.01 -34.28 -23.67
N ALA A 156 26.95 -35.43 -23.02
CA ALA A 156 26.11 -35.70 -21.86
C ALA A 156 26.95 -35.49 -20.58
N PRO A 157 26.68 -34.43 -19.78
CA PRO A 157 27.45 -34.15 -18.57
C PRO A 157 27.39 -35.32 -17.57
N VAL A 158 28.55 -35.73 -17.08
CA VAL A 158 28.74 -36.73 -16.02
C VAL A 158 29.10 -36.05 -14.70
N PHE A 159 29.88 -34.96 -14.77
CA PHE A 159 30.20 -34.08 -13.65
C PHE A 159 30.25 -32.65 -14.17
N ASP A 160 29.69 -31.70 -13.43
CA ASP A 160 29.65 -30.31 -13.84
C ASP A 160 29.59 -29.37 -12.64
N THR A 161 30.48 -28.38 -12.60
CA THR A 161 30.42 -27.29 -11.62
C THR A 161 29.51 -26.14 -12.08
N GLY A 162 28.96 -26.24 -13.29
CA GLY A 162 28.10 -25.26 -13.96
C GLY A 162 28.66 -24.83 -15.32
N MET A 163 29.94 -25.08 -15.59
CA MET A 163 30.63 -24.68 -16.83
C MET A 163 30.12 -25.44 -18.05
N MET A 164 29.87 -26.76 -17.95
CA MET A 164 29.43 -27.57 -19.09
C MET A 164 28.00 -27.21 -19.50
N GLN A 165 27.11 -27.03 -18.50
CA GLN A 165 25.76 -26.50 -18.73
C GLN A 165 25.80 -25.11 -19.35
N ALA A 166 26.69 -24.22 -18.88
CA ALA A 166 26.84 -22.87 -19.42
C ALA A 166 27.28 -22.86 -20.88
N ILE A 167 28.28 -23.68 -21.23
CA ILE A 167 28.73 -23.83 -22.62
C ILE A 167 27.59 -24.39 -23.47
N LYS A 168 26.92 -25.46 -23.00
CA LYS A 168 25.86 -26.13 -23.75
C LYS A 168 24.66 -25.22 -24.04
N ILE A 169 24.13 -24.53 -23.02
CA ILE A 169 22.99 -23.62 -23.23
C ILE A 169 23.38 -22.44 -24.12
N SER A 170 24.57 -21.89 -23.92
CA SER A 170 25.04 -20.74 -24.70
C SER A 170 25.28 -21.11 -26.15
N GLU A 171 25.79 -22.30 -26.43
CA GLU A 171 26.00 -22.81 -27.78
C GLU A 171 24.66 -23.07 -28.51
N ILE A 172 23.70 -23.70 -27.84
CA ILE A 172 22.36 -23.93 -28.39
C ILE A 172 21.66 -22.60 -28.68
N HIS A 173 21.64 -21.69 -27.69
CA HIS A 173 21.02 -20.39 -27.83
C HIS A 173 21.68 -19.55 -28.93
N LYS A 174 23.02 -19.54 -29.00
CA LYS A 174 23.78 -18.91 -30.09
C LYS A 174 23.32 -19.43 -31.45
N ASN A 175 23.21 -20.75 -31.63
CA ASN A 175 22.80 -21.35 -32.90
C ASN A 175 21.36 -20.98 -33.27
N MET A 176 20.44 -20.89 -32.30
CA MET A 176 19.07 -20.41 -32.52
C MET A 176 19.04 -18.94 -32.98
N VAL A 177 19.81 -18.08 -32.33
CA VAL A 177 19.91 -16.66 -32.67
C VAL A 177 20.55 -16.47 -34.05
N LEU A 178 21.66 -17.15 -34.33
CA LEU A 178 22.33 -17.09 -35.64
C LEU A 178 21.40 -17.60 -36.75
N LYS A 179 20.70 -18.72 -36.57
CA LYS A 179 19.78 -19.24 -37.59
C LYS A 179 18.70 -18.23 -38.00
N LYS A 180 18.27 -17.34 -37.10
CA LYS A 180 17.26 -16.31 -37.38
C LYS A 180 17.86 -14.97 -37.83
N PHE A 181 19.02 -14.59 -37.31
CA PHE A 181 19.56 -13.22 -37.41
C PHE A 181 21.02 -13.14 -37.88
N GLU A 182 21.58 -14.20 -38.47
CA GLU A 182 23.00 -14.34 -38.86
C GLU A 182 23.63 -13.07 -39.43
N LYS A 183 22.94 -12.41 -40.38
CA LYS A 183 23.43 -11.22 -41.07
C LYS A 183 23.63 -10.00 -40.18
N TYR A 184 22.98 -9.96 -39.02
CA TYR A 184 22.96 -8.82 -38.10
C TYR A 184 23.70 -9.10 -36.80
N ILE A 185 23.88 -10.36 -36.40
CA ILE A 185 24.68 -10.66 -35.21
C ILE A 185 26.15 -10.36 -35.49
N LEU A 186 26.72 -9.46 -34.68
CA LEU A 186 28.12 -9.10 -34.76
C LEU A 186 28.96 -9.88 -33.74
N ALA A 187 28.42 -10.09 -32.55
CA ALA A 187 29.07 -10.87 -31.51
C ALA A 187 28.04 -11.55 -30.60
N TYR A 188 28.37 -12.78 -30.17
CA TYR A 188 27.70 -13.49 -29.08
C TYR A 188 28.78 -13.87 -28.07
N VAL A 189 28.66 -13.40 -26.84
CA VAL A 189 29.74 -13.44 -25.86
C VAL A 189 29.23 -13.98 -24.53
N LEU A 190 29.93 -15.00 -24.01
CA LEU A 190 29.75 -15.48 -22.64
C LEU A 190 30.52 -14.56 -21.69
N ALA A 191 29.92 -14.20 -20.55
CA ALA A 191 30.50 -13.28 -19.59
C ALA A 191 30.18 -13.69 -18.14
N GLY A 192 30.46 -12.77 -17.21
CA GLY A 192 30.07 -12.91 -15.82
C GLY A 192 30.99 -13.81 -15.00
N SER A 193 30.47 -14.27 -13.87
CA SER A 193 31.23 -14.97 -12.83
C SER A 193 31.85 -16.30 -13.30
N LEU A 194 31.23 -16.97 -14.28
CA LEU A 194 31.73 -18.23 -14.87
C LEU A 194 33.06 -18.03 -15.59
N VAL A 195 33.15 -16.99 -16.42
CA VAL A 195 34.38 -16.67 -17.16
C VAL A 195 35.47 -16.15 -16.24
N GLN A 196 35.10 -15.48 -15.15
CA GLN A 196 36.04 -14.98 -14.14
C GLN A 196 36.54 -16.04 -13.15
N GLY A 197 36.05 -17.28 -13.21
CA GLY A 197 36.39 -18.34 -12.24
C GLY A 197 35.81 -18.10 -10.83
N ARG A 198 34.74 -17.30 -10.72
CA ARG A 198 34.10 -16.91 -9.44
C ARG A 198 32.66 -17.43 -9.29
N ALA A 199 32.22 -18.29 -10.20
CA ALA A 199 30.87 -18.83 -10.18
C ALA A 199 30.63 -19.75 -8.98
N THR A 200 29.41 -19.68 -8.44
CA THR A 200 28.87 -20.58 -7.42
C THR A 200 27.76 -21.43 -8.04
N PRO A 201 27.27 -22.48 -7.36
CA PRO A 201 26.15 -23.30 -7.88
C PRO A 201 24.85 -22.52 -8.15
N THR A 202 24.72 -21.33 -7.57
CA THR A 202 23.58 -20.42 -7.74
C THR A 202 23.86 -19.29 -8.72
N SER A 203 25.05 -19.22 -9.33
CA SER A 203 25.39 -18.18 -10.29
C SER A 203 24.59 -18.31 -11.57
N ASP A 204 24.20 -17.17 -12.12
CA ASP A 204 23.62 -17.06 -13.45
C ASP A 204 24.71 -17.21 -14.54
N ILE A 205 24.25 -17.60 -15.72
CA ILE A 205 24.99 -17.73 -16.96
C ILE A 205 24.74 -16.44 -17.74
N ASP A 206 25.70 -15.53 -17.67
CA ASP A 206 25.60 -14.23 -18.33
C ASP A 206 26.05 -14.33 -19.79
N VAL A 207 25.16 -13.96 -20.70
CA VAL A 207 25.43 -13.85 -22.13
C VAL A 207 25.05 -12.46 -22.60
N TRP A 208 25.82 -11.91 -23.53
CA TRP A 208 25.43 -10.71 -24.23
C TRP A 208 25.69 -10.80 -25.72
N ILE A 209 24.88 -10.06 -26.47
CA ILE A 209 24.82 -10.12 -27.93
C ILE A 209 24.84 -8.69 -28.47
N VAL A 210 25.65 -8.46 -29.50
CA VAL A 210 25.66 -7.20 -30.25
C VAL A 210 25.08 -7.43 -31.63
N ILE A 211 24.12 -6.58 -31.98
CA ILE A 211 23.36 -6.65 -33.23
C ILE A 211 23.58 -5.36 -34.02
N ASP A 212 23.93 -5.50 -35.29
CA ASP A 212 24.07 -4.37 -36.21
C ASP A 212 22.71 -3.73 -36.49
N ASP A 213 22.54 -2.47 -36.06
CA ASP A 213 21.35 -1.66 -36.31
C ASP A 213 21.61 -0.49 -37.28
N THR A 214 22.79 -0.44 -37.90
CA THR A 214 23.24 0.73 -38.67
C THR A 214 22.45 0.97 -39.96
N ASP A 215 21.82 -0.07 -40.51
CA ASP A 215 21.03 -0.03 -41.74
C ASP A 215 19.52 0.14 -41.50
N VAL A 216 19.10 0.31 -40.24
CA VAL A 216 17.69 0.37 -39.83
C VAL A 216 17.04 1.68 -40.29
N LYS A 217 15.94 1.57 -41.06
CA LYS A 217 15.22 2.71 -41.63
C LYS A 217 13.72 2.75 -41.32
N LYS A 218 13.13 1.62 -40.92
CA LYS A 218 11.66 1.44 -40.88
C LYS A 218 11.03 1.61 -39.49
N MET A 219 11.84 1.60 -38.43
CA MET A 219 11.39 1.77 -37.04
C MET A 219 12.47 2.47 -36.24
N THR A 220 12.13 2.95 -35.05
CA THR A 220 13.12 3.58 -34.17
C THR A 220 14.08 2.53 -33.58
N ARG A 221 15.28 2.95 -33.18
CA ARG A 221 16.27 2.09 -32.52
C ARG A 221 15.75 1.50 -31.21
N ALA A 222 15.00 2.29 -30.45
CA ALA A 222 14.38 1.83 -29.21
C ALA A 222 13.37 0.70 -29.46
N GLU A 223 12.47 0.88 -30.43
CA GLU A 223 11.50 -0.16 -30.81
C GLU A 223 12.17 -1.43 -31.34
N LEU A 224 13.23 -1.28 -32.14
CA LEU A 224 14.01 -2.41 -32.65
C LEU A 224 14.65 -3.19 -31.50
N LYS A 225 15.31 -2.47 -30.58
CA LYS A 225 15.96 -3.05 -29.41
C LYS A 225 14.98 -3.86 -28.56
N ASP A 226 13.81 -3.31 -28.27
CA ASP A 226 12.80 -3.99 -27.45
C ASP A 226 12.25 -5.25 -28.16
N LYS A 227 12.00 -5.19 -29.47
CA LYS A 227 11.57 -6.36 -30.26
C LYS A 227 12.62 -7.45 -30.32
N LEU A 228 13.88 -7.10 -30.62
CA LEU A 228 14.98 -8.06 -30.67
C LEU A 228 15.22 -8.68 -29.29
N ARG A 229 15.18 -7.87 -28.24
CA ARG A 229 15.31 -8.32 -26.86
C ARG A 229 14.24 -9.36 -26.51
N ALA A 230 12.97 -9.09 -26.81
CA ALA A 230 11.88 -10.02 -26.54
C ALA A 230 12.07 -11.36 -27.26
N ILE A 231 12.43 -11.35 -28.54
CA ILE A 231 12.62 -12.57 -29.34
C ILE A 231 13.80 -13.39 -28.82
N ILE A 232 14.94 -12.75 -28.60
CA ILE A 232 16.18 -13.41 -28.21
C ILE A 232 16.06 -13.98 -26.79
N ILE A 233 15.47 -13.23 -25.85
CA ILE A 233 15.21 -13.76 -24.50
C ILE A 233 14.27 -14.97 -24.57
N GLY A 234 13.22 -14.91 -25.42
CA GLY A 234 12.34 -16.06 -25.66
C GLY A 234 13.09 -17.29 -26.15
N MET A 235 14.02 -17.15 -27.10
CA MET A 235 14.89 -18.24 -27.57
C MET A 235 15.77 -18.80 -26.45
N GLY A 236 16.27 -17.95 -25.55
CA GLY A 236 17.03 -18.38 -24.38
C GLY A 236 16.21 -19.24 -23.41
N MET A 237 14.94 -18.87 -23.22
CA MET A 237 14.00 -19.67 -22.42
C MET A 237 13.75 -21.03 -23.06
N GLU A 238 13.44 -21.06 -24.37
CA GLU A 238 13.27 -22.31 -25.14
C GLU A 238 14.52 -23.21 -25.05
N ALA A 239 15.71 -22.64 -25.21
CA ALA A 239 16.98 -23.36 -25.06
C ALA A 239 17.14 -23.97 -23.66
N GLY A 240 16.80 -23.21 -22.62
CA GLY A 240 16.80 -23.68 -21.23
C GLY A 240 15.82 -24.84 -20.99
N GLU A 241 14.63 -24.79 -21.58
CA GLU A 241 13.65 -25.87 -21.49
C GLU A 241 14.12 -27.15 -22.19
N MET A 242 14.72 -27.04 -23.38
CA MET A 242 15.24 -28.19 -24.13
C MET A 242 16.27 -29.00 -23.34
N ILE A 243 17.08 -28.33 -22.51
CA ILE A 243 18.15 -28.96 -21.73
C ILE A 243 17.80 -29.21 -20.25
N GLY A 244 16.61 -28.80 -19.80
CA GLY A 244 16.19 -28.92 -18.40
C GLY A 244 16.87 -27.92 -17.44
N VAL A 245 17.45 -26.83 -17.95
CA VAL A 245 18.08 -25.76 -17.16
C VAL A 245 17.19 -24.52 -17.25
N ARG A 246 16.21 -24.41 -16.34
CA ARG A 246 15.31 -23.24 -16.28
C ARG A 246 15.90 -22.12 -15.42
N ASN A 247 15.77 -20.88 -15.90
CA ASN A 247 16.08 -19.64 -15.17
C ASN A 247 17.53 -19.43 -14.73
N LYS A 248 18.51 -20.00 -15.45
CA LYS A 248 19.93 -19.71 -15.20
C LYS A 248 20.59 -18.81 -16.24
N ILE A 249 19.98 -18.50 -17.38
CA ILE A 249 20.61 -17.69 -18.43
C ILE A 249 20.13 -16.24 -18.38
N ASN A 250 21.06 -15.32 -18.17
CA ASN A 250 20.83 -13.88 -18.18
C ASN A 250 21.33 -13.31 -19.50
N ILE A 251 20.39 -12.84 -20.35
CA ILE A 251 20.71 -12.41 -21.72
C ILE A 251 20.58 -10.89 -21.82
N GLN A 252 21.68 -10.24 -22.19
CA GLN A 252 21.74 -8.81 -22.46
C GLN A 252 21.86 -8.56 -23.97
N VAL A 253 20.87 -7.88 -24.53
CA VAL A 253 20.83 -7.56 -25.97
C VAL A 253 21.22 -6.10 -26.17
N TYR A 254 22.26 -5.90 -26.98
CA TYR A 254 22.75 -4.58 -27.38
C TYR A 254 22.62 -4.40 -28.89
N ILE A 255 22.17 -3.22 -29.30
CA ILE A 255 22.34 -2.74 -30.67
C ILE A 255 23.69 -2.03 -30.80
N LEU A 256 24.30 -2.08 -31.98
CA LEU A 256 25.65 -1.62 -32.23
C LEU A 256 25.84 -0.15 -31.83
N THR A 257 24.92 0.73 -32.21
CA THR A 257 25.06 2.17 -31.89
C THR A 257 25.07 2.44 -30.39
N ASP A 258 24.15 1.83 -29.64
CA ASP A 258 24.07 1.99 -28.18
C ASP A 258 25.32 1.43 -27.48
N PHE A 259 25.81 0.27 -27.94
CA PHE A 259 27.01 -0.34 -27.40
C PHE A 259 28.23 0.54 -27.66
N TRP A 260 28.34 1.09 -28.87
CA TRP A 260 29.42 1.98 -29.26
C TRP A 260 29.43 3.27 -28.43
N ASP A 261 28.27 3.91 -28.23
CA ASP A 261 28.16 5.10 -27.39
C ASP A 261 28.56 4.80 -25.94
N SER A 262 28.06 3.68 -25.39
CA SER A 262 28.41 3.24 -24.04
C SER A 262 29.91 2.92 -23.89
N LEU A 263 30.54 2.39 -24.94
CA LEU A 263 31.98 2.14 -24.98
C LEU A 263 32.78 3.45 -25.04
N ARG A 264 32.33 4.43 -25.84
CA ARG A 264 32.92 5.78 -25.95
C ARG A 264 32.83 6.54 -24.62
N GLU A 265 31.72 6.38 -23.89
CA GLU A 265 31.44 7.01 -22.60
C GLU A 265 32.03 6.28 -21.39
N ALA A 266 32.86 5.26 -21.62
CA ALA A 266 33.54 4.55 -20.55
C ALA A 266 32.62 3.79 -19.58
N ASN A 267 31.47 3.32 -20.05
CA ASN A 267 30.52 2.63 -19.19
C ASN A 267 31.20 1.40 -18.51
N PRO A 268 31.26 1.34 -17.16
CA PRO A 268 31.97 0.29 -16.43
C PRO A 268 31.45 -1.12 -16.73
N VAL A 269 30.15 -1.25 -17.02
CA VAL A 269 29.52 -2.53 -17.37
C VAL A 269 30.07 -2.99 -18.72
N ILE A 270 30.03 -2.13 -19.75
CA ILE A 270 30.55 -2.45 -21.09
C ILE A 270 32.05 -2.76 -21.04
N PHE A 271 32.82 -2.02 -20.26
CA PHE A 271 34.25 -2.30 -20.06
C PHE A 271 34.48 -3.69 -19.44
N THR A 272 33.66 -4.08 -18.47
CA THR A 272 33.74 -5.40 -17.84
C THR A 272 33.35 -6.50 -18.83
N LEU A 273 32.25 -6.32 -19.56
CA LEU A 273 31.79 -7.25 -20.60
C LEU A 273 32.87 -7.47 -21.67
N LEU A 274 33.53 -6.40 -22.12
CA LEU A 274 34.57 -6.45 -23.13
C LEU A 274 35.88 -7.05 -22.62
N ARG A 275 36.31 -6.67 -21.40
CA ARG A 275 37.55 -7.15 -20.78
C ARG A 275 37.48 -8.64 -20.53
N ASP A 276 36.42 -9.10 -19.87
CA ASP A 276 36.34 -10.45 -19.34
C ASP A 276 35.65 -11.41 -20.32
N GLY A 277 34.75 -10.94 -21.18
CA GLY A 277 33.93 -11.78 -22.05
C GLY A 277 34.70 -12.70 -23.00
N VAL A 278 34.15 -13.89 -23.26
CA VAL A 278 34.66 -14.90 -24.20
C VAL A 278 33.69 -15.01 -25.38
N PRO A 279 34.12 -14.73 -26.62
CA PRO A 279 33.24 -14.72 -27.77
C PRO A 279 32.97 -16.15 -28.22
N PHE A 280 31.71 -16.57 -28.21
CA PHE A 280 31.27 -17.84 -28.80
C PHE A 280 30.95 -17.68 -30.29
N TYR A 281 30.81 -16.43 -30.73
CA TYR A 281 30.75 -16.02 -32.12
C TYR A 281 31.21 -14.56 -32.21
N ASP A 282 32.08 -14.26 -33.16
CA ASP A 282 32.53 -12.90 -33.48
C ASP A 282 32.67 -12.76 -35.00
N ARG A 283 32.05 -11.72 -35.56
CA ARG A 283 32.17 -11.35 -36.98
C ARG A 283 33.36 -10.41 -37.23
N GLY A 284 34.28 -10.31 -36.27
CA GLY A 284 35.50 -9.53 -36.35
C GLY A 284 35.38 -8.13 -35.75
N ILE A 285 34.46 -7.92 -34.80
CA ILE A 285 34.32 -6.63 -34.09
C ILE A 285 34.72 -6.73 -32.62
N PHE A 286 34.39 -7.83 -31.96
CA PHE A 286 34.59 -7.99 -30.53
C PHE A 286 36.08 -8.08 -30.18
N MET A 287 36.83 -8.93 -30.88
CA MET A 287 38.25 -9.12 -30.62
C MET A 287 39.09 -7.84 -30.86
N PRO A 288 38.87 -7.06 -31.94
CA PRO A 288 39.48 -5.75 -32.08
C PRO A 288 39.18 -4.81 -30.91
N TRP A 289 37.92 -4.68 -30.48
CA TRP A 289 37.59 -3.85 -29.32
C TRP A 289 38.29 -4.32 -28.04
N LYS A 290 38.31 -5.64 -27.78
CA LYS A 290 38.99 -6.21 -26.62
C LYS A 290 40.49 -5.95 -26.64
N HIS A 291 41.13 -6.06 -27.80
CA HIS A 291 42.54 -5.71 -27.98
C HIS A 291 42.81 -4.21 -27.79
N LEU A 292 41.97 -3.35 -28.36
CA LEU A 292 42.08 -1.89 -28.18
C LEU A 292 41.91 -1.49 -26.72
N LEU A 293 41.02 -2.15 -25.98
CA LEU A 293 40.89 -1.97 -24.53
C LEU A 293 42.16 -2.42 -23.79
N LYS A 294 42.69 -3.62 -24.09
CA LYS A 294 43.94 -4.12 -23.48
C LYS A 294 45.16 -3.25 -23.77
N MET A 295 45.24 -2.67 -24.96
CA MET A 295 46.28 -1.71 -25.36
C MET A 295 46.10 -0.32 -24.73
N GLY A 296 45.01 -0.10 -23.99
CA GLY A 296 44.66 1.19 -23.42
C GLY A 296 44.35 2.25 -24.49
N LYS A 297 43.87 1.85 -25.68
CA LYS A 297 43.42 2.77 -26.73
C LYS A 297 41.96 3.17 -26.52
N ILE A 298 41.15 2.29 -25.94
CA ILE A 298 39.84 2.63 -25.38
C ILE A 298 40.08 3.04 -23.93
N LYS A 299 39.99 4.35 -23.64
CA LYS A 299 40.17 4.93 -22.32
C LYS A 299 38.90 5.66 -21.89
N PRO A 300 38.64 5.79 -20.58
CA PRO A 300 37.62 6.71 -20.13
C PRO A 300 37.92 8.14 -20.59
N SER A 301 36.89 8.84 -21.07
CA SER A 301 37.00 10.25 -21.41
C SER A 301 37.09 11.10 -20.14
N ALA A 302 37.65 12.31 -20.23
CA ALA A 302 37.68 13.23 -19.09
C ALA A 302 36.26 13.55 -18.59
N GLU A 303 35.32 13.71 -19.53
CA GLU A 303 33.90 13.95 -19.24
C GLU A 303 33.25 12.79 -18.50
N ALA A 304 33.58 11.54 -18.87
CA ALA A 304 33.08 10.37 -18.15
C ALA A 304 33.60 10.35 -16.71
N ILE A 305 34.90 10.62 -16.51
CA ILE A 305 35.50 10.69 -15.17
C ILE A 305 34.84 11.77 -14.32
N ASP A 306 34.66 12.97 -14.87
CA ASP A 306 34.02 14.11 -14.20
C ASP A 306 32.55 13.82 -13.88
N MET A 307 31.82 13.17 -14.79
CA MET A 307 30.44 12.73 -14.56
C MET A 307 30.37 11.73 -13.40
N PHE A 308 31.27 10.74 -13.35
CA PHE A 308 31.32 9.78 -12.25
C PHE A 308 31.64 10.46 -10.92
N LEU A 309 32.59 11.40 -10.90
CA LEU A 309 32.93 12.16 -9.70
C LEU A 309 31.75 13.03 -9.22
N GLY A 310 31.12 13.77 -10.14
CA GLY A 310 29.97 14.63 -9.85
C GLY A 310 28.72 13.86 -9.39
N SER A 311 28.56 12.59 -9.81
CA SER A 311 27.43 11.75 -9.41
C SER A 311 27.38 11.54 -7.89
N GLY A 312 28.54 11.39 -7.23
CA GLY A 312 28.62 11.21 -5.78
C GLY A 312 28.10 12.43 -5.03
N GLU A 313 28.47 13.64 -5.49
CA GLU A 313 27.97 14.87 -4.90
C GLU A 313 26.46 15.04 -5.09
N GLN A 314 25.94 14.69 -6.27
CA GLN A 314 24.51 14.76 -6.55
C GLN A 314 23.71 13.81 -5.65
N VAL A 315 24.23 12.61 -5.40
CA VAL A 315 23.62 11.66 -4.47
C VAL A 315 23.59 12.22 -3.05
N ILE A 316 24.67 12.84 -2.57
CA ILE A 316 24.69 13.49 -1.24
C ILE A 316 23.70 14.66 -1.17
N ARG A 317 23.64 15.52 -2.21
CA ARG A 317 22.64 16.60 -2.29
C ARG A 317 21.21 16.05 -2.21
N ARG A 318 20.94 14.92 -2.87
CA ARG A 318 19.63 14.24 -2.80
C ARG A 318 19.32 13.71 -1.40
N VAL A 319 20.31 13.16 -0.69
CA VAL A 319 20.12 12.69 0.70
C VAL A 319 19.77 13.87 1.61
N LYS A 320 20.48 14.99 1.49
CA LYS A 320 20.20 16.21 2.28
C LYS A 320 18.80 16.78 2.00
N ALA A 321 18.38 16.81 0.73
CA ALA A 321 17.04 17.22 0.36
C ALA A 321 15.96 16.34 1.00
N LYS A 322 16.17 15.01 1.04
CA LYS A 322 15.25 14.09 1.72
C LYS A 322 15.18 14.31 3.23
N LEU A 323 16.30 14.62 3.89
CA LEU A 323 16.28 14.95 5.32
C LEU A 323 15.46 16.21 5.58
N ASN A 324 15.62 17.24 4.77
CA ASN A 324 14.79 18.45 4.86
C ASN A 324 13.30 18.12 4.66
N GLU A 325 12.96 17.32 3.65
CA GLU A 325 11.58 16.88 3.36
C GLU A 325 10.94 16.17 4.56
N ILE A 326 11.65 15.22 5.18
CA ILE A 326 11.17 14.49 6.37
C ILE A 326 10.83 15.45 7.53
N GLY A 327 11.71 16.41 7.81
CA GLY A 327 11.48 17.37 8.90
C GLY A 327 10.41 18.42 8.56
N MET A 328 10.39 18.89 7.32
CA MET A 328 9.53 19.97 6.84
C MET A 328 8.07 19.54 6.63
N GLU A 329 7.85 18.33 6.12
CA GLU A 329 6.54 17.82 5.72
C GLU A 329 6.08 16.70 6.66
N ASP A 330 6.78 15.57 6.68
CA ASP A 330 6.30 14.34 7.31
C ASP A 330 6.12 14.50 8.83
N VAL A 331 7.20 14.90 9.53
CA VAL A 331 7.17 15.06 10.99
C VAL A 331 6.26 16.23 11.38
N TYR A 332 6.30 17.31 10.61
CA TYR A 332 5.47 18.47 10.83
C TYR A 332 3.96 18.16 10.78
N TYR A 333 3.47 17.57 9.68
CA TYR A 333 2.05 17.25 9.54
C TYR A 333 1.61 16.14 10.49
N SER A 334 2.52 15.24 10.88
CA SER A 334 2.24 14.23 11.91
C SER A 334 1.84 14.84 13.25
N MET A 335 2.33 16.04 13.60
CA MET A 335 2.00 16.71 14.86
C MET A 335 0.92 17.77 14.70
N LEU A 336 0.98 18.56 13.62
CA LEU A 336 0.04 19.66 13.41
C LEU A 336 -1.40 19.17 13.25
N THR A 337 -1.64 18.21 12.36
CA THR A 337 -3.00 17.78 12.01
C THR A 337 -3.73 17.16 13.21
N PRO A 338 -3.11 16.27 14.02
CA PRO A 338 -3.74 15.79 15.25
C PRO A 338 -4.00 16.89 16.28
N SER A 339 -3.16 17.94 16.34
CA SER A 339 -3.38 19.08 17.23
C SER A 339 -4.61 19.89 16.83
N GLN A 340 -4.75 20.18 15.54
CA GLN A 340 -5.95 20.83 15.00
C GLN A 340 -7.20 19.97 15.22
N ALA A 341 -7.09 18.66 15.02
CA ALA A 341 -8.19 17.74 15.28
C ALA A 341 -8.58 17.69 16.78
N ALA A 342 -7.62 17.77 17.72
CA ALA A 342 -7.92 17.88 19.15
C ALA A 342 -8.72 19.16 19.46
N LEU A 343 -8.34 20.29 18.86
CA LEU A 343 -9.08 21.56 18.98
C LEU A 343 -10.49 21.46 18.40
N MET A 344 -10.64 20.83 17.23
CA MET A 344 -11.96 20.59 16.61
C MET A 344 -12.84 19.72 17.48
N LEU A 345 -12.29 18.65 18.07
CA LEU A 345 -13.00 17.79 19.00
C LEU A 345 -13.47 18.54 20.25
N TYR A 346 -12.68 19.53 20.71
CA TYR A 346 -13.09 20.41 21.79
C TYR A 346 -14.16 21.43 21.38
N GLY A 347 -14.33 21.69 20.07
CA GLY A 347 -15.30 22.63 19.51
C GLY A 347 -14.70 23.95 19.03
N VAL A 348 -13.36 24.04 18.93
CA VAL A 348 -12.65 25.19 18.37
C VAL A 348 -12.37 24.93 16.90
N ALA A 349 -12.70 25.87 16.02
CA ALA A 349 -12.36 25.78 14.60
C ALA A 349 -10.84 25.61 14.42
N PRO A 350 -10.38 24.82 13.43
CA PRO A 350 -8.96 24.53 13.27
C PRO A 350 -8.19 25.83 12.98
N PRO A 351 -7.25 26.24 13.85
CA PRO A 351 -6.49 27.47 13.66
C PRO A 351 -5.44 27.31 12.56
N THR A 352 -4.83 28.42 12.13
CA THR A 352 -3.71 28.35 11.18
C THR A 352 -2.52 27.62 11.81
N PRO A 353 -1.59 27.06 11.01
CA PRO A 353 -0.47 26.34 11.59
C PRO A 353 0.42 27.16 12.51
N LYS A 354 0.54 28.47 12.26
CA LYS A 354 1.28 29.41 13.11
C LYS A 354 0.62 29.59 14.48
N GLU A 355 -0.70 29.59 14.52
CA GLU A 355 -1.49 29.86 15.72
C GLU A 355 -1.76 28.59 16.53
N THR A 356 -1.72 27.42 15.88
CA THR A 356 -2.05 26.13 16.51
C THR A 356 -1.33 25.89 17.84
N PRO A 357 0.00 26.11 17.99
CA PRO A 357 0.66 25.94 19.28
C PRO A 357 0.10 26.87 20.37
N GLN A 358 -0.17 28.13 20.03
CA GLN A 358 -0.69 29.10 20.99
C GLN A 358 -2.11 28.74 21.44
N VAL A 359 -2.98 28.33 20.50
CA VAL A 359 -4.35 27.91 20.84
C VAL A 359 -4.33 26.62 21.69
N MET A 360 -3.45 25.66 21.38
CA MET A 360 -3.24 24.46 22.20
C MET A 360 -2.79 24.83 23.63
N MET A 361 -1.90 25.83 23.77
CA MET A 361 -1.45 26.33 25.06
C MET A 361 -2.61 26.91 25.88
N ASP A 362 -3.40 27.79 25.26
CA ASP A 362 -4.46 28.50 25.97
C ASP A 362 -5.62 27.58 26.34
N VAL A 363 -6.01 26.66 25.45
CA VAL A 363 -7.10 25.72 25.69
C VAL A 363 -6.67 24.57 26.60
N PHE A 364 -5.70 23.77 26.19
CA PHE A 364 -5.44 22.49 26.86
C PHE A 364 -4.45 22.58 28.01
N VAL A 365 -3.58 23.59 28.05
CA VAL A 365 -2.61 23.76 29.15
C VAL A 365 -3.16 24.70 30.21
N LYS A 366 -3.58 25.92 29.83
CA LYS A 366 -4.00 26.96 30.78
C LYS A 366 -5.42 26.78 31.28
N LYS A 367 -6.39 26.65 30.37
CA LYS A 367 -7.82 26.58 30.69
C LYS A 367 -8.19 25.21 31.27
N GLU A 368 -8.04 24.15 30.47
CA GLU A 368 -8.50 22.80 30.84
C GLU A 368 -7.48 22.01 31.65
N LYS A 369 -6.19 22.38 31.58
CA LYS A 369 -5.08 21.67 32.26
C LYS A 369 -5.00 20.18 31.91
N LEU A 370 -5.40 19.83 30.70
CA LEU A 370 -5.40 18.46 30.15
C LEU A 370 -4.13 18.10 29.40
N LEU A 371 -3.23 19.05 29.15
CA LEU A 371 -1.97 18.84 28.43
C LEU A 371 -0.81 19.53 29.12
N GLU A 372 0.36 18.87 29.12
CA GLU A 372 1.59 19.41 29.66
C GLU A 372 2.29 20.35 28.66
N GLU A 373 2.79 21.49 29.14
CA GLU A 373 3.41 22.54 28.33
C GLU A 373 4.51 22.03 27.38
N LYS A 374 5.30 21.03 27.81
CA LYS A 374 6.37 20.43 27.02
C LYS A 374 5.90 19.89 25.66
N PHE A 375 4.67 19.37 25.58
CA PHE A 375 4.14 18.84 24.32
C PHE A 375 3.78 19.97 23.36
N VAL A 376 3.27 21.09 23.86
CA VAL A 376 3.02 22.28 23.03
C VAL A 376 4.35 22.86 22.52
N LYS A 377 5.42 22.83 23.33
CA LYS A 377 6.76 23.24 22.89
C LYS A 377 7.33 22.35 21.78
N ILE A 378 7.09 21.04 21.83
CA ILE A 378 7.46 20.11 20.75
C ILE A 378 6.77 20.52 19.44
N LEU A 379 5.46 20.76 19.48
CA LEU A 379 4.71 21.22 18.30
C LEU A 379 5.23 22.59 17.80
N GLN A 380 5.46 23.53 18.71
CA GLN A 380 5.99 24.85 18.37
C GLN A 380 7.35 24.76 17.65
N HIS A 381 8.27 23.96 18.20
CA HIS A 381 9.58 23.75 17.59
C HIS A 381 9.45 23.19 16.16
N SER A 382 8.59 22.20 15.94
CA SER A 382 8.34 21.67 14.61
C SER A 382 7.79 22.71 13.62
N VAL A 383 6.88 23.58 14.06
CA VAL A 383 6.32 24.67 13.24
C VAL A 383 7.39 25.71 12.89
N GLU A 384 8.27 26.03 13.83
CA GLU A 384 9.38 26.97 13.62
C GLU A 384 10.44 26.38 12.68
N THR A 385 10.80 25.10 12.85
CA THR A 385 11.74 24.40 11.97
C THR A 385 11.25 24.38 10.53
N ARG A 386 9.97 24.03 10.28
CA ARG A 386 9.38 24.08 8.93
C ARG A 386 9.54 25.47 8.30
N LYS A 387 9.18 26.52 9.03
CA LYS A 387 9.29 27.90 8.52
C LYS A 387 10.72 28.33 8.26
N GLY A 388 11.65 27.92 9.12
CA GLY A 388 13.07 28.16 8.91
C GLY A 388 13.57 27.53 7.61
N ILE A 389 13.09 26.33 7.27
CA ILE A 389 13.41 25.67 5.99
C ILE A 389 12.75 26.39 4.81
N GLU A 390 11.46 26.74 4.91
CA GLU A 390 10.72 27.45 3.86
C GLU A 390 11.34 28.81 3.50
N HIS A 391 11.81 29.56 4.50
CA HIS A 391 12.45 30.86 4.29
C HIS A 391 13.95 30.76 3.93
N GLY A 392 14.53 29.56 4.00
CA GLY A 392 15.95 29.32 3.73
C GLY A 392 16.90 29.71 4.87
N ASP A 393 16.36 30.04 6.05
CA ASP A 393 17.13 30.27 7.29
C ASP A 393 17.83 28.96 7.72
N ILE A 394 17.13 27.83 7.57
CA ILE A 394 17.65 26.47 7.77
C ILE A 394 17.89 25.86 6.40
N LYS A 395 19.16 25.75 6.00
CA LYS A 395 19.53 25.17 4.70
C LYS A 395 19.48 23.66 4.69
N GLU A 396 19.90 23.02 5.79
CA GLU A 396 20.05 21.57 5.88
C GLU A 396 19.76 21.12 7.31
N LEU A 397 18.90 20.12 7.46
CA LEU A 397 18.73 19.36 8.69
C LEU A 397 19.75 18.23 8.76
N SER A 398 20.38 18.09 9.92
CA SER A 398 21.24 16.96 10.22
C SER A 398 20.42 15.71 10.54
N GLY A 399 20.99 14.53 10.33
CA GLY A 399 20.35 13.27 10.72
C GLY A 399 20.05 13.18 12.22
N LYS A 400 20.84 13.86 13.07
CA LYS A 400 20.60 13.92 14.53
C LYS A 400 19.36 14.75 14.87
N GLU A 401 19.16 15.87 14.18
CA GLU A 401 17.96 16.69 14.37
C GLU A 401 16.71 15.94 13.94
N ILE A 402 16.77 15.23 12.80
CA ILE A 402 15.67 14.38 12.35
C ILE A 402 15.35 13.27 13.36
N ASP A 403 16.36 12.59 13.89
CA ASP A 403 16.18 11.53 14.89
C ASP A 403 15.48 12.08 16.15
N GLN A 404 15.90 13.26 16.62
CA GLN A 404 15.25 13.94 17.75
C GLN A 404 13.80 14.34 17.43
N MET A 405 13.55 14.90 16.25
CA MET A 405 12.20 15.28 15.81
C MET A 405 11.26 14.07 15.71
N LEU A 406 11.76 12.91 15.28
CA LEU A 406 11.00 11.66 15.22
C LEU A 406 10.62 11.16 16.62
N ASP A 407 11.59 11.12 17.56
CA ASP A 407 11.33 10.72 18.94
C ASP A 407 10.32 11.66 19.64
N ASP A 408 10.44 12.97 19.39
CA ASP A 408 9.49 13.96 19.89
C ASP A 408 8.09 13.79 19.28
N GLY A 409 8.01 13.54 17.96
CA GLY A 409 6.75 13.25 17.27
C GLY A 409 6.05 12.01 17.82
N ASP A 410 6.79 10.94 18.10
CA ASP A 410 6.27 9.70 18.69
C ASP A 410 5.72 9.90 20.12
N LYS A 411 6.48 10.62 20.95
CA LYS A 411 6.06 10.99 22.30
C LYS A 411 4.82 11.88 22.26
N PHE A 412 4.81 12.86 21.35
CA PHE A 412 3.70 13.79 21.15
C PHE A 412 2.42 13.06 20.73
N LEU A 413 2.49 12.22 19.70
CA LEU A 413 1.34 11.45 19.19
C LEU A 413 0.73 10.53 20.26
N LYS A 414 1.56 9.82 21.02
CA LYS A 414 1.09 9.00 22.15
C LYS A 414 0.33 9.83 23.18
N ARG A 415 0.79 11.06 23.44
CA ARG A 415 0.14 11.95 24.39
C ARG A 415 -1.15 12.57 23.85
N ILE A 416 -1.16 13.01 22.59
CA ILE A 416 -2.34 13.57 21.93
C ILE A 416 -3.47 12.54 21.88
N LYS A 417 -3.18 11.26 21.60
CA LYS A 417 -4.19 10.20 21.68
C LYS A 417 -4.87 10.11 23.06
N ARG A 418 -4.10 10.28 24.14
CA ARG A 418 -4.67 10.34 25.51
C ARG A 418 -5.50 11.60 25.72
N LEU A 419 -5.05 12.74 25.18
CA LEU A 419 -5.79 14.00 25.23
C LEU A 419 -7.16 13.86 24.53
N PHE A 420 -7.23 13.20 23.38
CA PHE A 420 -8.50 12.91 22.69
C PHE A 420 -9.48 12.18 23.62
N THR A 421 -9.05 11.09 24.26
CA THR A 421 -9.90 10.36 25.22
C THR A 421 -10.34 11.22 26.40
N GLN A 422 -9.49 12.15 26.86
CA GLN A 422 -9.84 13.09 27.93
C GLN A 422 -10.89 14.10 27.48
N ILE A 423 -10.78 14.64 26.26
CA ILE A 423 -11.74 15.58 25.68
C ILE A 423 -13.10 14.89 25.45
N GLU A 424 -13.10 13.67 24.90
CA GLU A 424 -14.32 12.87 24.70
C GLU A 424 -15.08 12.69 26.02
N LYS A 425 -14.40 12.21 27.06
CA LYS A 425 -15.02 12.01 28.38
C LYS A 425 -15.56 13.30 28.99
N MET A 426 -14.85 14.41 28.81
CA MET A 426 -15.31 15.71 29.29
C MET A 426 -16.58 16.17 28.57
N ARG A 427 -16.65 16.00 27.25
CA ARG A 427 -17.85 16.31 26.46
C ARG A 427 -19.02 15.41 26.83
N GLU A 428 -18.80 14.11 26.96
CA GLU A 428 -19.83 13.15 27.38
C GLU A 428 -20.47 13.54 28.71
N LYS A 429 -19.65 14.00 29.67
CA LYS A 429 -20.16 14.52 30.95
C LYS A 429 -20.99 15.79 30.80
N GLN A 430 -20.54 16.73 29.96
CA GLN A 430 -21.26 17.97 29.69
C GLN A 430 -22.61 17.68 29.00
N ASP A 431 -22.61 16.83 27.98
CA ASP A 431 -23.82 16.44 27.25
C ASP A 431 -24.81 15.72 28.17
N MET A 432 -24.34 14.83 29.03
CA MET A 432 -25.17 14.15 30.03
C MET A 432 -25.77 15.12 31.05
N ALA A 433 -25.00 16.12 31.52
CA ALA A 433 -25.50 17.16 32.40
C ALA A 433 -26.59 18.00 31.71
N HIS A 434 -26.36 18.44 30.48
CA HIS A 434 -27.35 19.19 29.69
C HIS A 434 -28.62 18.39 29.43
N LEU A 435 -28.50 17.10 29.12
CA LEU A 435 -29.64 16.21 28.91
C LEU A 435 -30.45 16.03 30.21
N TYR A 436 -29.77 15.82 31.34
CA TYR A 436 -30.39 15.74 32.66
C TYR A 436 -31.15 17.03 33.00
N ASP A 437 -30.51 18.19 32.83
CA ASP A 437 -31.13 19.50 33.13
C ASP A 437 -32.35 19.75 32.24
N THR A 438 -32.27 19.40 30.96
CA THR A 438 -33.37 19.54 30.00
C THR A 438 -34.55 18.65 30.38
N LEU A 439 -34.32 17.37 30.71
CA LEU A 439 -35.39 16.48 31.14
C LEU A 439 -36.05 17.01 32.43
N THR A 440 -35.24 17.38 33.42
CA THR A 440 -35.71 17.91 34.71
C THR A 440 -36.56 19.17 34.53
N MET A 441 -36.15 20.08 33.66
CA MET A 441 -36.94 21.27 33.30
C MET A 441 -38.28 20.89 32.67
N VAL A 442 -38.28 20.00 31.68
CA VAL A 442 -39.50 19.60 30.95
C VAL A 442 -40.46 18.82 31.86
N VAL A 443 -39.95 17.99 32.77
CA VAL A 443 -40.75 17.31 33.80
C VAL A 443 -41.43 18.32 34.73
N ARG A 444 -40.69 19.35 35.18
CA ARG A 444 -41.27 20.43 36.01
C ARG A 444 -42.34 21.21 35.26
N ASP A 445 -42.13 21.51 33.98
CA ASP A 445 -43.13 22.22 33.16
C ASP A 445 -44.38 21.37 32.92
N ALA A 446 -44.22 20.05 32.75
CA ALA A 446 -45.34 19.11 32.72
C ALA A 446 -46.13 19.13 34.02
N LEU A 447 -45.47 19.04 35.18
CA LEU A 447 -46.12 19.10 36.49
C LEU A 447 -46.83 20.44 36.73
N ARG A 448 -46.23 21.57 36.30
CA ARG A 448 -46.87 22.90 36.34
C ARG A 448 -48.14 22.96 35.49
N ALA A 449 -48.14 22.34 34.31
CA ALA A 449 -49.33 22.27 33.46
C ALA A 449 -50.49 21.49 34.11
N GLU A 450 -50.20 20.65 35.10
CA GLU A 450 -51.17 19.95 35.95
C GLU A 450 -51.45 20.68 37.28
N GLY A 451 -50.95 21.91 37.45
CA GLY A 451 -51.22 22.76 38.62
C GLY A 451 -50.25 22.57 39.80
N ARG A 452 -49.13 21.84 39.61
CA ARG A 452 -48.11 21.63 40.65
C ARG A 452 -46.93 22.60 40.50
N GLU A 453 -47.04 23.80 41.06
CA GLU A 453 -46.11 24.90 40.75
C GLU A 453 -44.77 24.91 41.52
N LYS A 454 -44.58 24.07 42.56
CA LYS A 454 -43.41 24.12 43.45
C LYS A 454 -42.94 22.75 43.96
N VAL A 455 -42.67 21.83 43.04
CA VAL A 455 -42.13 20.51 43.38
C VAL A 455 -40.66 20.62 43.77
N LYS A 456 -40.28 20.06 44.93
CA LYS A 456 -38.88 20.01 45.37
C LYS A 456 -38.10 18.97 44.55
N GLU A 457 -36.79 19.17 44.39
CA GLU A 457 -35.95 18.29 43.56
C GLU A 457 -35.96 16.83 44.02
N ASP A 458 -35.88 16.60 45.32
CA ASP A 458 -35.89 15.27 45.94
C ASP A 458 -37.22 14.52 45.76
N LYS A 459 -38.30 15.25 45.47
CA LYS A 459 -39.65 14.71 45.25
C LYS A 459 -40.06 14.68 43.78
N LEU A 460 -39.23 15.19 42.88
CA LEU A 460 -39.62 15.41 41.49
C LEU A 460 -40.01 14.11 40.78
N LEU A 461 -39.25 13.04 41.01
CA LEU A 461 -39.53 11.72 40.44
C LEU A 461 -40.79 11.08 41.01
N GLU A 462 -41.05 11.26 42.31
CA GLU A 462 -42.24 10.73 42.98
C GLU A 462 -43.49 11.44 42.46
N GLU A 463 -43.49 12.76 42.41
CA GLU A 463 -44.62 13.53 41.90
C GLU A 463 -44.88 13.31 40.41
N PHE A 464 -43.82 13.11 39.62
CA PHE A 464 -43.97 12.73 38.21
C PHE A 464 -44.63 11.37 38.04
N ASP A 465 -44.23 10.36 38.82
CA ASP A 465 -44.84 9.03 38.79
C ASP A 465 -46.32 9.08 39.19
N ASP A 466 -46.62 9.76 40.30
CA ASP A 466 -47.99 9.92 40.79
C ASP A 466 -48.90 10.64 39.81
N GLU A 467 -48.45 11.75 39.23
CA GLU A 467 -49.29 12.61 38.40
C GLU A 467 -49.45 12.09 36.97
N PHE A 468 -48.42 11.49 36.38
CA PHE A 468 -48.41 11.12 34.96
C PHE A 468 -48.51 9.61 34.71
N ILE A 469 -47.86 8.79 35.52
CA ILE A 469 -47.74 7.36 35.27
C ILE A 469 -48.88 6.61 35.96
N SER A 470 -49.10 6.87 37.25
CA SER A 470 -50.16 6.26 38.07
C SER A 470 -51.56 6.64 37.59
N THR A 471 -51.75 7.84 37.07
CA THR A 471 -53.02 8.29 36.45
C THR A 471 -53.22 7.79 35.02
N GLY A 472 -52.21 7.14 34.42
CA GLY A 472 -52.26 6.62 33.05
C GLY A 472 -52.16 7.69 31.95
N LYS A 473 -51.75 8.93 32.27
CA LYS A 473 -51.52 9.99 31.28
C LYS A 473 -50.32 9.71 30.37
N LEU A 474 -49.32 8.98 30.87
CA LEU A 474 -48.13 8.54 30.13
C LEU A 474 -47.85 7.03 30.32
N PRO A 475 -47.16 6.37 29.37
CA PRO A 475 -46.80 4.96 29.50
C PRO A 475 -45.82 4.69 30.64
N LYS A 476 -46.00 3.58 31.36
CA LYS A 476 -45.10 3.13 32.45
C LYS A 476 -43.63 3.02 32.05
N ALA A 477 -43.36 2.72 30.77
CA ALA A 477 -41.99 2.63 30.23
C ALA A 477 -41.21 3.95 30.38
N PHE A 478 -41.89 5.11 30.39
CA PHE A 478 -41.22 6.41 30.50
C PHE A 478 -40.58 6.59 31.87
N MET A 479 -41.21 6.08 32.93
CA MET A 479 -40.62 6.15 34.27
C MET A 479 -39.32 5.37 34.37
N LYS A 480 -39.22 4.25 33.65
CA LYS A 480 -37.98 3.49 33.55
C LYS A 480 -36.87 4.33 32.90
N THR A 481 -37.15 4.96 31.76
CA THR A 481 -36.20 5.83 31.06
C THR A 481 -35.75 7.03 31.91
N VAL A 482 -36.68 7.68 32.62
CA VAL A 482 -36.35 8.81 33.51
C VAL A 482 -35.40 8.34 34.62
N ARG A 483 -35.67 7.20 35.27
CA ARG A 483 -34.79 6.64 36.30
C ARG A 483 -33.42 6.23 35.74
N GLU A 484 -33.39 5.66 34.53
CA GLU A 484 -32.16 5.30 33.84
C GLU A 484 -31.29 6.54 33.55
N LEU A 485 -31.88 7.67 33.15
CA LEU A 485 -31.13 8.92 32.97
C LEU A 485 -30.57 9.44 34.29
N TYR A 486 -31.35 9.44 35.37
CA TYR A 486 -30.89 9.87 36.70
C TYR A 486 -29.70 9.01 37.17
N LYS A 487 -29.82 7.69 37.02
CA LYS A 487 -28.71 6.76 37.33
C LYS A 487 -27.50 7.02 36.43
N ALA A 488 -27.72 7.21 35.12
CA ALA A 488 -26.65 7.48 34.18
C ALA A 488 -25.90 8.79 34.49
N LYS A 489 -26.60 9.82 34.99
CA LYS A 489 -25.97 11.06 35.47
C LYS A 489 -25.04 10.81 36.66
N GLU A 490 -25.48 10.00 37.64
CA GLU A 490 -24.64 9.62 38.78
C GLU A 490 -23.43 8.77 38.36
N ASP A 491 -23.65 7.76 37.51
CA ASP A 491 -22.60 6.89 36.97
C ASP A 491 -21.58 7.72 36.15
N SER A 492 -22.04 8.71 35.39
CA SER A 492 -21.21 9.67 34.66
C SER A 492 -20.35 10.53 35.59
N ASP A 493 -20.91 11.01 36.71
CA ASP A 493 -20.15 11.75 37.72
C ASP A 493 -19.06 10.87 38.36
N ARG A 494 -19.33 9.57 38.53
CA ARG A 494 -18.37 8.55 39.02
C ARG A 494 -17.37 8.04 37.96
N ASN A 495 -17.51 8.41 36.68
CA ASN A 495 -16.75 7.87 35.54
C ASN A 495 -17.00 6.36 35.23
N GLU A 496 -18.18 5.84 35.55
CA GLU A 496 -18.52 4.41 35.42
C GLU A 496 -19.40 4.09 34.21
N LEU A 497 -19.85 5.12 33.47
CA LEU A 497 -20.78 4.97 32.35
C LEU A 497 -20.07 4.57 31.04
N SER A 498 -20.62 3.62 30.28
CA SER A 498 -20.07 3.21 28.98
C SER A 498 -20.63 4.04 27.80
N LYS A 499 -19.89 4.11 26.69
CA LYS A 499 -20.33 4.83 25.47
C LYS A 499 -21.63 4.28 24.87
N VAL A 500 -21.84 2.96 24.90
CA VAL A 500 -23.05 2.32 24.35
C VAL A 500 -24.28 2.64 25.22
N ASP A 501 -24.07 2.72 26.54
CA ASP A 501 -25.12 3.11 27.48
C ASP A 501 -25.48 4.58 27.29
N LEU A 502 -24.50 5.45 27.03
CA LEU A 502 -24.68 6.89 26.75
C LEU A 502 -25.62 7.15 25.56
N GLU A 503 -25.35 6.55 24.41
CA GLU A 503 -26.18 6.76 23.20
C GLU A 503 -27.62 6.27 23.39
N THR A 504 -27.78 5.13 24.07
CA THR A 504 -29.10 4.55 24.37
C THR A 504 -29.89 5.47 25.28
N VAL A 505 -29.28 5.91 26.38
CA VAL A 505 -29.88 6.87 27.33
C VAL A 505 -30.24 8.18 26.63
N HIS A 506 -29.38 8.70 25.76
CA HIS A 506 -29.64 9.95 25.05
C HIS A 506 -30.84 9.83 24.10
N ARG A 507 -30.92 8.74 23.33
CA ARG A 507 -32.02 8.49 22.40
C ARG A 507 -33.35 8.36 23.15
N ASP A 508 -33.37 7.57 24.20
CA ASP A 508 -34.58 7.24 24.93
C ASP A 508 -35.06 8.46 25.75
N ALA A 509 -34.15 9.19 26.40
CA ALA A 509 -34.47 10.45 27.08
C ALA A 509 -34.99 11.52 26.11
N SER A 510 -34.41 11.63 24.91
CA SER A 510 -34.89 12.56 23.87
C SER A 510 -36.33 12.24 23.43
N GLN A 511 -36.71 10.96 23.41
CA GLN A 511 -38.09 10.56 23.12
C GLN A 511 -39.05 10.99 24.23
N VAL A 512 -38.67 10.79 25.50
CA VAL A 512 -39.47 11.23 26.65
C VAL A 512 -39.63 12.75 26.66
N ILE A 513 -38.54 13.50 26.46
CA ILE A 513 -38.56 14.97 26.39
C ILE A 513 -39.55 15.45 25.32
N ARG A 514 -39.47 14.92 24.10
CA ARG A 514 -40.40 15.29 23.01
C ARG A 514 -41.87 15.04 23.38
N GLN A 515 -42.15 13.90 23.99
CA GLN A 515 -43.51 13.53 24.37
C GLN A 515 -44.06 14.38 25.52
N LEU A 516 -43.21 14.76 26.48
CA LEU A 516 -43.59 15.67 27.56
C LEU A 516 -43.83 17.09 27.04
N ILE A 517 -42.98 17.60 26.15
CA ILE A 517 -43.20 18.90 25.49
C ILE A 517 -44.53 18.89 24.74
N GLU A 518 -44.79 17.84 23.96
CA GLU A 518 -46.06 17.68 23.23
C GLU A 518 -47.25 17.60 24.18
N TYR A 519 -47.12 16.91 25.32
CA TYR A 519 -48.15 16.88 26.35
C TYR A 519 -48.45 18.29 26.89
N VAL A 520 -47.42 19.03 27.30
CA VAL A 520 -47.55 20.40 27.83
C VAL A 520 -48.23 21.31 26.81
N GLN A 521 -47.81 21.24 25.55
CA GLN A 521 -48.40 22.01 24.46
C GLN A 521 -49.87 21.65 24.25
N ARG A 522 -50.21 20.36 24.12
CA ARG A 522 -51.60 19.90 23.95
C ARG A 522 -52.49 20.31 25.12
N LYS A 523 -51.96 20.23 26.35
CA LYS A 523 -52.67 20.66 27.56
C LYS A 523 -52.95 22.16 27.51
N ARG A 524 -51.95 22.99 27.26
CA ARG A 524 -52.12 24.45 27.08
C ARG A 524 -53.10 24.79 25.97
N SER A 525 -52.98 24.18 24.79
CA SER A 525 -53.89 24.40 23.66
C SER A 525 -55.34 24.04 24.00
N ARG A 526 -55.57 22.94 24.74
CA ARG A 526 -56.91 22.57 25.21
C ARG A 526 -57.49 23.58 26.19
N GLU A 527 -56.68 24.12 27.10
CA GLU A 527 -57.15 25.15 28.05
C GLU A 527 -57.40 26.49 27.35
N LEU A 528 -56.62 26.85 26.33
CA LEU A 528 -56.85 28.03 25.49
C LEU A 528 -58.12 27.90 24.63
N GLU A 529 -58.39 26.73 24.05
CA GLU A 529 -59.64 26.46 23.31
C GLU A 529 -60.87 26.60 24.21
N ARG A 530 -60.79 26.25 25.50
CA ARG A 530 -61.91 26.43 26.45
C ARG A 530 -62.29 27.88 26.71
N VAL A 531 -61.36 28.81 26.47
CA VAL A 531 -61.57 30.25 26.70
C VAL A 531 -61.68 31.04 25.40
N ARG A 532 -61.73 30.32 24.27
CA ARG A 532 -61.92 30.84 22.93
C ARG A 532 -63.39 30.79 22.56
N ILE A 533 -63.90 31.90 22.06
CA ILE A 533 -65.26 32.04 21.54
C ILE A 533 -65.12 32.39 20.05
N ARG A 534 -65.64 31.53 19.18
CA ARG A 534 -65.68 31.81 17.74
C ARG A 534 -67.02 32.45 17.40
N VAL A 535 -67.00 33.51 16.60
CA VAL A 535 -68.18 34.28 16.24
C VAL A 535 -68.27 34.36 14.72
N ARG A 536 -69.43 34.08 14.13
CA ARG A 536 -69.71 34.34 12.71
C ARG A 536 -70.54 35.63 12.61
N HIS A 537 -70.11 36.57 11.78
CA HIS A 537 -70.85 37.82 11.53
C HIS A 537 -70.80 38.15 10.03
N GLY A 538 -71.97 38.30 9.41
CA GLY A 538 -72.06 38.39 7.94
C GLY A 538 -71.38 37.20 7.25
N THR A 539 -70.36 37.49 6.42
CA THR A 539 -69.54 36.48 5.73
C THR A 539 -68.18 36.22 6.41
N LYS A 540 -67.93 36.81 7.58
CA LYS A 540 -66.63 36.78 8.28
C LYS A 540 -66.68 35.92 9.54
N HIS A 541 -65.51 35.42 9.95
CA HIS A 541 -65.34 34.67 11.19
C HIS A 541 -64.44 35.47 12.14
N GLY A 542 -64.98 35.89 13.27
CA GLY A 542 -64.25 36.50 14.38
C GLY A 542 -63.86 35.49 15.46
N GLU A 543 -62.86 35.86 16.26
CA GLU A 543 -62.40 35.10 17.41
C GLU A 543 -62.28 36.02 18.63
N VAL A 544 -62.77 35.57 19.79
CA VAL A 544 -62.60 36.26 21.07
C VAL A 544 -61.94 35.32 22.06
N LEU A 545 -60.80 35.73 22.60
CA LEU A 545 -60.05 34.95 23.58
C LEU A 545 -60.13 35.64 24.95
N VAL A 546 -60.74 34.97 25.93
CA VAL A 546 -60.99 35.52 27.27
C VAL A 546 -59.94 34.99 28.26
N LEU A 547 -58.93 35.79 28.53
CA LEU A 547 -57.77 35.45 29.37
C LEU A 547 -57.87 36.13 30.74
N GLY A 548 -58.78 35.65 31.60
CA GLY A 548 -58.97 36.20 32.95
C GLY A 548 -59.65 37.58 32.92
N GLU A 549 -58.94 38.63 33.32
CA GLU A 549 -59.44 40.03 33.34
C GLU A 549 -59.26 40.77 32.01
N GLN A 550 -58.76 40.09 30.97
CA GLN A 550 -58.51 40.67 29.66
C GLN A 550 -59.10 39.77 28.55
N ALA A 551 -59.70 40.38 27.54
CA ALA A 551 -60.17 39.69 26.35
C ALA A 551 -59.51 40.29 25.11
N PHE A 552 -59.13 39.43 24.17
CA PHE A 552 -58.63 39.82 22.85
C PHE A 552 -59.65 39.46 21.79
N ILE A 553 -59.80 40.31 20.79
CA ILE A 553 -60.84 40.24 19.76
C ILE A 553 -60.15 40.33 18.40
N ILE A 554 -60.36 39.34 17.56
CA ILE A 554 -60.00 39.31 16.15
C ILE A 554 -61.30 39.40 15.35
N TYR A 555 -61.42 40.43 14.51
CA TYR A 555 -62.66 40.66 13.75
C TYR A 555 -62.85 39.71 12.58
N ASP A 556 -61.74 39.31 11.95
CA ASP A 556 -61.72 38.43 10.78
C ASP A 556 -60.47 37.56 10.82
N ILE A 557 -60.63 36.28 11.15
CA ILE A 557 -59.52 35.33 11.24
C ILE A 557 -58.96 34.94 9.87
N ASP A 558 -59.74 35.17 8.80
CA ASP A 558 -59.40 34.81 7.42
C ASP A 558 -58.73 35.97 6.66
N ALA A 559 -58.60 37.15 7.28
CA ALA A 559 -57.95 38.32 6.69
C ALA A 559 -56.41 38.17 6.60
N GLU A 560 -55.82 38.69 5.51
CA GLU A 560 -54.35 38.72 5.33
C GLU A 560 -53.63 39.48 6.45
N GLN A 561 -54.27 40.53 6.99
CA GLN A 561 -53.81 41.25 8.17
C GLN A 561 -54.90 41.21 9.24
N LYS A 562 -54.60 40.50 10.34
CA LYS A 562 -55.53 40.33 11.45
C LYS A 562 -55.56 41.59 12.31
N GLU A 563 -56.71 42.25 12.35
CA GLU A 563 -56.97 43.35 13.28
C GLU A 563 -57.25 42.78 14.67
N VAL A 564 -56.41 43.15 15.65
CA VAL A 564 -56.54 42.72 17.04
C VAL A 564 -56.96 43.91 17.89
N SER A 565 -57.98 43.70 18.72
CA SER A 565 -58.39 44.63 19.77
C SER A 565 -58.34 43.95 21.13
N ALA A 566 -58.17 44.72 22.19
CA ALA A 566 -58.22 44.25 23.57
C ALA A 566 -59.29 44.99 24.37
N ALA A 567 -59.88 44.31 25.35
CA ALA A 567 -60.82 44.89 26.30
C ALA A 567 -60.61 44.29 27.69
N LYS A 568 -60.86 45.07 28.74
CA LYS A 568 -60.90 44.54 30.12
C LYS A 568 -62.21 43.78 30.34
N VAL A 569 -62.14 42.65 31.01
CA VAL A 569 -63.31 41.83 31.37
C VAL A 569 -63.76 42.21 32.78
N GLY A 570 -65.00 42.68 32.91
CA GLY A 570 -65.58 43.07 34.20
C GLY A 570 -65.96 41.89 35.08
N LYS A 571 -66.17 42.12 36.38
CA LYS A 571 -66.64 41.09 37.33
C LYS A 571 -68.02 40.51 36.98
N ASP A 572 -68.82 41.26 36.21
CA ASP A 572 -70.11 40.86 35.65
C ASP A 572 -69.97 40.00 34.38
N GLY A 573 -68.75 39.86 33.84
CA GLY A 573 -68.42 39.13 32.62
C GLY A 573 -68.54 39.95 31.34
N GLY A 574 -68.83 41.26 31.42
CA GLY A 574 -68.91 42.15 30.25
C GLY A 574 -67.56 42.60 29.73
N LEU A 575 -67.55 43.11 28.49
CA LEU A 575 -66.37 43.75 27.89
C LEU A 575 -66.40 45.25 28.20
N GLY A 576 -65.29 45.75 28.74
CA GLY A 576 -65.03 47.18 28.89
C GLY A 576 -64.80 47.86 27.54
N LYS A 577 -64.22 49.06 27.57
CA LYS A 577 -63.88 49.79 26.34
C LYS A 577 -62.91 48.96 25.49
N VAL A 578 -63.28 48.73 24.23
CA VAL A 578 -62.46 48.02 23.24
C VAL A 578 -61.44 49.01 22.67
N GLU A 579 -60.17 48.66 22.73
CA GLU A 579 -59.04 49.46 22.25
C GLU A 579 -58.19 48.63 21.28
N GLN A 580 -57.54 49.29 20.32
CA GLN A 580 -56.66 48.61 19.37
C GLN A 580 -55.47 47.97 20.12
N SER A 581 -55.13 46.75 19.73
CA SER A 581 -54.02 45.99 20.30
C SER A 581 -53.22 45.32 19.18
N SER A 582 -52.27 44.45 19.54
CA SER A 582 -51.37 43.78 18.61
C SER A 582 -51.41 42.26 18.80
N LEU A 583 -51.00 41.54 17.75
CA LEU A 583 -50.79 40.09 17.85
C LEU A 583 -49.72 39.74 18.91
N GLU A 584 -48.69 40.57 19.06
CA GLU A 584 -47.62 40.38 20.05
C GLU A 584 -48.15 40.46 21.48
N ASP A 585 -49.01 41.44 21.78
CA ASP A 585 -49.64 41.57 23.10
C ASP A 585 -50.57 40.39 23.42
N MET A 586 -51.30 39.91 22.40
CA MET A 586 -52.16 38.73 22.52
C MET A 586 -51.34 37.46 22.78
N GLU A 587 -50.26 37.24 22.03
CA GLU A 587 -49.36 36.09 22.23
C GLU A 587 -48.71 36.09 23.61
N LYS A 588 -48.28 37.27 24.09
CA LYS A 588 -47.73 37.42 25.44
C LYS A 588 -48.76 37.07 26.51
N ALA A 589 -49.99 37.57 26.38
CA ALA A 589 -51.06 37.25 27.31
C ALA A 589 -51.45 35.76 27.28
N MET A 590 -51.40 35.12 26.10
CA MET A 590 -51.61 33.67 25.96
C MET A 590 -50.51 32.86 26.67
N GLY A 591 -49.26 33.33 26.62
CA GLY A 591 -48.12 32.69 27.29
C GLY A 591 -48.22 32.72 28.82
N ASP A 592 -48.74 33.82 29.38
CA ASP A 592 -48.87 34.04 30.82
C ASP A 592 -50.19 33.49 31.41
N PHE A 593 -51.11 33.01 30.56
CA PHE A 593 -52.42 32.56 30.99
C PHE A 593 -52.36 31.24 31.77
N HIS A 594 -52.78 31.30 33.04
CA HIS A 594 -52.96 30.14 33.91
C HIS A 594 -54.46 29.95 34.18
N PRO A 595 -55.07 28.84 33.75
CA PRO A 595 -56.51 28.62 33.90
C PRO A 595 -56.84 28.37 35.37
N THR A 596 -57.19 29.42 36.10
CA THR A 596 -57.57 29.35 37.52
C THR A 596 -59.08 29.21 37.73
N GLN A 597 -59.91 29.51 36.71
CA GLN A 597 -61.38 29.42 36.78
C GLN A 597 -61.99 29.03 35.43
N ARG A 598 -63.13 28.33 35.46
CA ARG A 598 -63.94 28.07 34.26
C ARG A 598 -64.48 29.40 33.73
N VAL A 599 -64.10 29.79 32.51
CA VAL A 599 -64.69 30.94 31.83
C VAL A 599 -66.16 30.61 31.53
N SER A 600 -67.07 31.39 32.08
CA SER A 600 -68.52 31.27 31.84
C SER A 600 -68.97 32.39 30.93
N ILE A 601 -69.67 32.07 29.84
CA ILE A 601 -70.34 33.07 29.00
C ILE A 601 -71.55 33.59 29.78
N ARG A 602 -71.53 34.87 30.16
CA ARG A 602 -72.65 35.54 30.85
C ARG A 602 -73.43 36.39 29.87
N ASN A 603 -74.71 36.66 30.15
CA ASN A 603 -75.58 37.45 29.27
C ASN A 603 -74.95 38.79 28.85
N ARG A 604 -74.24 39.45 29.78
CA ARG A 604 -73.56 40.72 29.50
C ARG A 604 -72.48 40.60 28.42
N LEU A 605 -71.72 39.51 28.42
CA LEU A 605 -70.71 39.23 27.38
C LEU A 605 -71.36 39.11 26.00
N ILE A 606 -72.51 38.43 25.91
CA ILE A 606 -73.25 38.27 24.66
C ILE A 606 -73.76 39.62 24.15
N GLU A 607 -74.30 40.47 25.02
CA GLU A 607 -74.73 41.83 24.66
C GLU A 607 -73.56 42.68 24.15
N ASP A 608 -72.38 42.60 24.79
CA ASP A 608 -71.22 43.37 24.38
C ASP A 608 -70.61 42.84 23.08
N LEU A 609 -70.59 41.52 22.88
CA LEU A 609 -70.19 40.92 21.59
C LEU A 609 -71.12 41.36 20.44
N LYS A 610 -72.44 41.50 20.67
CA LYS A 610 -73.37 42.04 19.66
C LYS A 610 -73.05 43.48 19.25
N LYS A 611 -72.56 44.30 20.19
CA LYS A 611 -72.10 45.67 19.86
C LYS A 611 -70.81 45.66 19.04
N VAL A 612 -69.98 44.64 19.21
CA VAL A 612 -68.68 44.50 18.53
C VAL A 612 -68.84 43.87 17.14
N PHE A 613 -69.65 42.82 17.01
CA PHE A 613 -69.79 42.00 15.80
C PHE A 613 -71.14 42.17 15.06
N GLY A 614 -72.10 42.89 15.64
CA GLY A 614 -73.45 43.11 15.09
C GLY A 614 -74.53 42.23 15.74
N GLU A 615 -75.80 42.66 15.62
CA GLU A 615 -76.95 42.00 16.26
C GLU A 615 -77.26 40.60 15.70
N GLU A 616 -76.89 40.32 14.45
CA GLU A 616 -77.09 39.04 13.76
C GLU A 616 -75.90 38.07 13.91
N MET A 617 -75.00 38.31 14.86
CA MET A 617 -73.86 37.43 15.08
C MET A 617 -74.31 36.04 15.58
N GLU A 618 -73.54 35.01 15.21
CA GLU A 618 -73.71 33.65 15.71
C GLU A 618 -72.47 33.21 16.48
N ILE A 619 -72.66 32.66 17.68
CA ILE A 619 -71.57 32.03 18.44
C ILE A 619 -71.44 30.59 17.98
N LEU A 620 -70.25 30.23 17.49
CA LEU A 620 -69.93 28.87 17.07
C LEU A 620 -69.45 28.07 18.29
N LEU A 621 -70.06 26.91 18.51
CA LEU A 621 -69.66 25.96 19.55
C LEU A 621 -68.68 24.95 18.97
N ASN A 622 -67.52 24.78 19.61
CA ASN A 622 -66.51 23.77 19.26
C ASN A 622 -66.81 22.41 19.89
#